data_AF-A0A1G1KQ54-F1
#
_entry.id   AF-A0A1G1KQ54-F1
#
_cell.length_a   1.000
_cell.length_b   1.000
_cell.length_c   1.000
_cell.angle_alpha   90.00
_cell.angle_beta   90.00
_cell.angle_gamma   90.00
#
_symmetry.space_group_name_H-M   'P 1'
#
loop_
_entity.id
_entity.type
_entity.pdbx_description
1 polymer ?
#
loop_
_entity_poly.entity_id
_entity_poly.type
_entity_poly.pdbx_seq_one_letter_code
_entity_poly.pdbx_strand_id
1 'polypeptide(L)'
;MKFLRVFCVIALVAFFACSAYAETQNVKVSGDLAIRAFFRDNYGGNQSFNDSPDESRTLLGVTTLPSTRSGIDRSNSNWFMSTTELQIDADLTDNVSTCIRLLNQRDWNAATESMYNQATQVSTIGSGGYGHGSAGFLGAGYQDDANEFAVDLELAYVTLKNFLYSPLTVTIGRQNLWFGKGFIVGANQRVRNAINYGAAALPQPISAPEYSAQNAFDSVKAVLDFDPWTLTSIYSRIWQNDIRSDDGLDLFGTNVGYKFDAYKGEAEGYWFYKRDKQVQAFNWDDPAGSNDVNTIGLRGSFDPIDIVTLYAEFAGQFGSYVGNQMQANNRSRVAGALDVGGECRYFTDKWAWKPKLGFEYIWYSGQSPTDNVQSWGSGLYHGWDPMFRGKTDSLIREFIGRYYFSSQYPFTVTNYYNSADNGFQNQHQIIFSGSLQPMDSIKLTGNLNMFWNQEAYDSRTMKSRGYVGTEIDVGATWDYTEDVSFNIVGGWFVPGDVYYLDNANNNGMAVFTPSAATDVVGSVKVSF
;
A
#
# COMPACT_ATOMS: atom_id res chain seq x y z
N MET A 1 54.48 11.77 -3.69
CA MET A 1 53.07 11.48 -4.06
C MET A 1 52.20 10.96 -2.91
N LYS A 2 52.67 10.05 -2.03
CA LYS A 2 51.85 9.55 -0.90
C LYS A 2 51.45 10.64 0.11
N PHE A 3 52.36 11.56 0.44
CA PHE A 3 52.08 12.68 1.34
C PHE A 3 51.09 13.72 0.77
N LEU A 4 51.08 13.93 -0.55
CA LEU A 4 50.13 14.84 -1.19
C LEU A 4 48.70 14.31 -1.10
N ARG A 5 48.50 12.99 -1.24
CA ARG A 5 47.19 12.35 -1.10
C ARG A 5 46.65 12.44 0.33
N VAL A 6 47.50 12.24 1.33
CA VAL A 6 47.13 12.41 2.75
C VAL A 6 46.75 13.86 3.04
N PHE A 7 47.50 14.83 2.49
CA PHE A 7 47.19 16.25 2.67
C PHE A 7 45.87 16.65 1.99
N CYS A 8 45.57 16.12 0.79
CA CYS A 8 44.29 16.35 0.12
C CYS A 8 43.12 15.74 0.89
N VAL A 9 43.28 14.55 1.47
CA VAL A 9 42.23 13.90 2.28
C VAL A 9 42.00 14.67 3.58
N ILE A 10 43.05 15.12 4.26
CA ILE A 10 42.93 15.95 5.48
C ILE A 10 42.31 17.31 5.15
N ALA A 11 42.69 17.94 4.03
CA ALA A 11 42.09 19.19 3.59
C ALA A 11 40.60 19.00 3.26
N LEU A 12 40.23 17.91 2.58
CA LEU A 12 38.84 17.58 2.27
C LEU A 12 38.03 17.38 3.57
N VAL A 13 38.56 16.59 4.52
CA VAL A 13 37.93 16.35 5.82
C VAL A 13 37.81 17.65 6.64
N ALA A 14 38.81 18.53 6.59
CA ALA A 14 38.77 19.84 7.24
C ALA A 14 37.75 20.80 6.60
N PHE A 15 37.56 20.75 5.28
CA PHE A 15 36.49 21.48 4.57
C PHE A 15 35.09 20.97 4.90
N PHE A 16 34.94 19.69 5.27
CA PHE A 16 33.67 19.13 5.76
C PHE A 16 33.47 19.28 7.28
N ALA A 17 34.51 19.64 8.04
CA ALA A 17 34.47 19.76 9.50
C ALA A 17 34.22 21.19 10.01
N CYS A 18 34.24 22.21 9.15
CA CYS A 18 33.73 23.52 9.54
C CYS A 18 32.20 23.46 9.56
N SER A 19 31.62 23.51 10.76
CA SER A 19 30.20 23.81 10.96
C SER A 19 29.94 25.21 10.40
N ALA A 20 29.59 25.29 9.12
CA ALA A 20 29.00 26.49 8.56
C ALA A 20 27.68 26.70 9.30
N TYR A 21 27.62 27.73 10.14
CA TYR A 21 26.36 28.21 10.69
C TYR A 21 25.59 28.82 9.52
N ALA A 22 24.78 28.00 8.87
CA ALA A 22 23.76 28.48 7.97
C ALA A 22 22.69 29.13 8.84
N GLU A 23 22.60 30.47 8.81
CA GLU A 23 21.46 31.16 9.40
C GLU A 23 20.22 30.65 8.68
N THR A 24 19.31 30.00 9.41
CA THR A 24 18.01 29.58 8.87
C THR A 24 17.32 30.81 8.29
N GLN A 25 17.22 30.87 6.96
CA GLN A 25 16.67 32.04 6.27
C GLN A 25 15.15 32.12 6.49
N ASN A 26 14.51 30.96 6.56
CA ASN A 26 13.08 30.85 6.77
C ASN A 26 12.74 29.53 7.46
N VAL A 27 11.76 29.55 8.35
CA VAL A 27 11.15 28.35 8.94
C VAL A 27 9.65 28.48 8.77
N LYS A 28 9.05 27.46 8.16
CA LYS A 28 7.60 27.35 7.98
C LYS A 28 7.11 26.14 8.77
N VAL A 29 5.99 26.32 9.45
CA VAL A 29 5.25 25.25 10.10
C VAL A 29 3.93 25.13 9.38
N SER A 30 3.58 23.91 9.00
CA SER A 30 2.31 23.59 8.37
C SER A 30 1.81 22.24 8.85
N GLY A 31 0.59 21.87 8.50
CA GLY A 31 0.06 20.58 8.90
C GLY A 31 -1.35 20.30 8.43
N ASP A 32 -1.79 19.10 8.79
CA ASP A 32 -3.14 18.61 8.51
C ASP A 32 -3.71 17.93 9.75
N LEU A 33 -4.97 18.19 10.06
CA LEU A 33 -5.77 17.44 11.01
C LEU A 33 -6.98 16.85 10.28
N ALA A 34 -7.09 15.53 10.26
CA ALA A 34 -8.23 14.82 9.71
C ALA A 34 -8.93 14.00 10.79
N ILE A 35 -10.25 14.10 10.86
CA ILE A 35 -11.10 13.22 11.66
C ILE A 35 -12.04 12.49 10.70
N ARG A 36 -12.13 11.17 10.85
CA ARG A 36 -12.96 10.29 10.02
C ARG A 36 -13.92 9.49 10.88
N ALA A 37 -15.11 9.24 10.36
CA ALA A 37 -16.13 8.38 10.92
C ALA A 37 -16.43 7.27 9.91
N PHE A 38 -16.28 6.03 10.33
CA PHE A 38 -16.45 4.86 9.49
C PHE A 38 -17.74 4.12 9.82
N PHE A 39 -18.41 3.65 8.79
CA PHE A 39 -19.49 2.68 8.87
C PHE A 39 -19.23 1.60 7.81
N ARG A 40 -18.98 0.38 8.27
CA ARG A 40 -18.75 -0.80 7.45
C ARG A 40 -19.80 -1.85 7.75
N ASP A 41 -20.40 -2.39 6.71
CA ASP A 41 -21.35 -3.50 6.79
C ASP A 41 -20.99 -4.55 5.75
N ASN A 42 -20.94 -5.80 6.19
CA ASN A 42 -20.47 -6.94 5.42
C ASN A 42 -19.10 -6.70 4.70
N TYR A 43 -18.20 -5.88 5.26
CA TYR A 43 -16.92 -5.48 4.63
C TYR A 43 -15.91 -6.62 4.55
N GLY A 44 -15.75 -7.41 5.62
CA GLY A 44 -15.02 -8.68 5.58
C GLY A 44 -15.79 -9.83 4.90
N GLY A 45 -17.00 -9.53 4.41
CA GLY A 45 -17.98 -10.54 4.10
C GLY A 45 -18.57 -11.18 5.36
N ASN A 46 -19.75 -11.79 5.27
CA ASN A 46 -20.37 -12.50 6.39
C ASN A 46 -19.39 -13.60 6.86
N GLN A 47 -19.41 -14.04 8.13
CA GLN A 47 -18.47 -15.04 8.74
C GLN A 47 -18.30 -16.38 7.98
N SER A 48 -18.89 -16.51 6.80
CA SER A 48 -18.80 -17.63 5.87
C SER A 48 -18.18 -17.26 4.51
N PHE A 49 -17.45 -16.15 4.42
CA PHE A 49 -16.24 -16.12 3.57
C PHE A 49 -15.12 -17.00 4.18
N ASN A 50 -15.48 -18.00 5.00
CA ASN A 50 -14.65 -19.15 5.37
C ASN A 50 -14.06 -19.92 4.16
N ASP A 51 -14.55 -19.67 2.94
CA ASP A 51 -13.96 -20.15 1.69
C ASP A 51 -13.47 -19.01 0.77
N SER A 52 -13.46 -17.75 1.25
CA SER A 52 -12.43 -16.82 0.78
C SER A 52 -11.10 -17.46 1.15
N PRO A 53 -10.12 -17.51 0.24
CA PRO A 53 -8.81 -18.07 0.55
C PRO A 53 -8.18 -17.44 1.82
N ASP A 54 -8.64 -16.24 2.21
CA ASP A 54 -8.17 -15.46 3.35
C ASP A 54 -8.57 -16.01 4.74
N GLU A 55 -9.66 -16.76 4.87
CA GLU A 55 -9.99 -17.34 6.17
C GLU A 55 -9.15 -18.61 6.36
N SER A 56 -8.22 -18.53 7.32
CA SER A 56 -7.44 -19.65 7.83
C SER A 56 -8.28 -20.92 7.84
N ARG A 57 -8.04 -21.82 6.87
CA ARG A 57 -8.49 -23.20 6.97
C ARG A 57 -8.07 -23.71 8.34
N THR A 58 -9.06 -23.94 9.19
CA THR A 58 -8.87 -24.62 10.45
C THR A 58 -8.16 -25.93 10.14
N LEU A 59 -6.89 -26.01 10.53
CA LEU A 59 -6.15 -27.27 10.54
C LEU A 59 -6.96 -28.23 11.41
N LEU A 60 -7.52 -29.26 10.78
CA LEU A 60 -8.01 -30.49 11.40
C LEU A 60 -8.53 -30.31 12.84
N GLY A 61 -9.70 -29.67 12.99
CA GLY A 61 -10.52 -29.78 14.20
C GLY A 61 -10.12 -28.93 15.42
N VAL A 62 -9.23 -27.94 15.28
CA VAL A 62 -8.95 -26.99 16.38
C VAL A 62 -9.82 -25.73 16.21
N THR A 63 -10.91 -25.64 16.97
CA THR A 63 -11.94 -24.59 16.92
C THR A 63 -11.67 -23.38 17.83
N THR A 64 -10.47 -23.23 18.40
CA THR A 64 -10.25 -22.31 19.53
C THR A 64 -9.05 -21.36 19.41
N LEU A 65 -8.53 -21.08 18.22
CA LEU A 65 -7.62 -19.93 18.07
C LEU A 65 -8.46 -18.67 17.87
N PRO A 66 -8.52 -17.73 18.84
CA PRO A 66 -9.14 -16.44 18.61
C PRO A 66 -8.31 -15.70 17.57
N SER A 67 -8.90 -15.47 16.39
CA SER A 67 -8.35 -14.60 15.37
C SER A 67 -8.34 -13.16 15.88
N THR A 68 -7.28 -12.77 16.57
CA THR A 68 -7.00 -11.36 16.90
C THR A 68 -6.51 -10.61 15.65
N ARG A 69 -7.32 -10.58 14.58
CA ARG A 69 -7.14 -9.59 13.51
C ARG A 69 -7.95 -8.35 13.89
N SER A 70 -7.24 -7.29 14.22
CA SER A 70 -7.82 -5.96 14.46
C SER A 70 -8.20 -5.32 13.12
N GLY A 71 -9.40 -4.74 13.05
CA GLY A 71 -9.73 -3.65 12.14
C GLY A 71 -10.39 -3.99 10.81
N ILE A 72 -9.79 -4.86 9.99
CA ILE A 72 -10.15 -4.97 8.56
C ILE A 72 -11.27 -5.99 8.31
N ASP A 73 -11.35 -7.03 9.15
CA ASP A 73 -12.17 -8.23 8.84
C ASP A 73 -13.46 -8.35 9.66
N ARG A 74 -13.81 -7.32 10.46
CA ARG A 74 -15.13 -7.32 11.09
C ARG A 74 -16.14 -7.00 10.01
N SER A 75 -17.01 -7.97 9.69
CA SER A 75 -18.10 -7.80 8.74
C SER A 75 -18.83 -6.48 9.03
N ASN A 76 -19.07 -6.16 10.30
CA ASN A 76 -19.82 -4.98 10.71
C ASN A 76 -18.99 -4.19 11.73
N SER A 77 -18.63 -2.95 11.40
CA SER A 77 -17.85 -2.09 12.29
C SER A 77 -18.17 -0.61 12.10
N ASN A 78 -18.06 0.16 13.18
CA ASN A 78 -18.11 1.61 13.15
C ASN A 78 -17.13 2.17 14.18
N TRP A 79 -16.43 3.23 13.80
CA TRP A 79 -15.47 3.88 14.69
C TRP A 79 -15.12 5.27 14.16
N PHE A 80 -14.37 6.02 14.96
CA PHE A 80 -13.75 7.27 14.53
C PHE A 80 -12.25 7.09 14.45
N MET A 81 -11.60 7.81 13.55
CA MET A 81 -10.15 7.87 13.43
C MET A 81 -9.70 9.33 13.40
N SER A 82 -8.55 9.62 13.99
CA SER A 82 -7.87 10.91 13.83
C SER A 82 -6.48 10.73 13.24
N THR A 83 -6.11 11.61 12.31
CA THR A 83 -4.76 11.76 11.74
C THR A 83 -4.31 13.19 11.97
N THR A 84 -3.13 13.39 12.57
CA THR A 84 -2.51 14.70 12.74
C THR A 84 -1.12 14.67 12.11
N GLU A 85 -0.85 15.58 11.20
CA GLU A 85 0.45 15.78 10.57
C GLU A 85 0.97 17.18 10.92
N LEU A 86 2.20 17.26 11.41
CA LEU A 86 2.90 18.52 11.66
C LEU A 86 4.21 18.53 10.89
N GLN A 87 4.33 19.44 9.94
CA GLN A 87 5.48 19.62 9.09
C GLN A 87 6.24 20.90 9.44
N ILE A 88 7.56 20.79 9.44
CA ILE A 88 8.49 21.89 9.62
C ILE A 88 9.42 21.88 8.40
N ASP A 89 9.37 22.93 7.61
CA ASP A 89 10.29 23.18 6.50
C ASP A 89 11.23 24.32 6.87
N ALA A 90 12.52 24.13 6.62
CA ALA A 90 13.53 25.15 6.85
C ALA A 90 14.43 25.31 5.63
N ASP A 91 14.60 26.57 5.21
CA ASP A 91 15.60 26.95 4.21
C ASP A 91 16.89 27.30 4.97
N LEU A 92 17.92 26.46 4.81
CA LEU A 92 19.20 26.65 5.48
C LEU A 92 20.08 27.63 4.69
N THR A 93 20.08 27.47 3.36
CA THR A 93 20.77 28.36 2.41
C THR A 93 20.01 28.39 1.09
N ASP A 94 20.42 29.23 0.14
CA ASP A 94 19.76 29.38 -1.17
C ASP A 94 19.53 28.05 -1.93
N ASN A 95 20.36 27.05 -1.69
CA ASN A 95 20.30 25.75 -2.38
C ASN A 95 20.10 24.55 -1.44
N VAL A 96 19.93 24.78 -0.13
CA VAL A 96 19.80 23.70 0.85
C VAL A 96 18.57 23.94 1.71
N SER A 97 17.65 22.98 1.70
CA SER A 97 16.47 22.99 2.58
C SER A 97 16.29 21.64 3.26
N THR A 98 15.55 21.63 4.37
CA THR A 98 15.23 20.44 5.15
C THR A 98 13.75 20.38 5.48
N CYS A 99 13.22 19.17 5.58
CA CYS A 99 11.84 18.92 5.95
C CYS A 99 11.79 17.85 7.05
N ILE A 100 10.98 18.08 8.06
CA ILE A 100 10.58 17.09 9.06
C ILE A 100 9.06 17.09 9.14
N ARG A 101 8.43 15.91 9.04
CA ARG A 101 7.00 15.74 9.31
C ARG A 101 6.80 14.70 10.40
N LEU A 102 6.10 15.11 11.45
CA LEU A 102 5.61 14.25 12.50
C LEU A 102 4.18 13.83 12.20
N LEU A 103 3.83 12.61 12.59
CA LEU A 103 2.54 12.01 12.33
C LEU A 103 2.00 11.35 13.60
N ASN A 104 0.74 11.60 13.92
CA ASN A 104 -0.06 10.79 14.84
C ASN A 104 -1.27 10.26 14.09
N GLN A 105 -1.52 8.97 14.16
CA GLN A 105 -2.72 8.34 13.61
C GLN A 105 -3.28 7.35 14.62
N ARG A 106 -4.59 7.41 14.86
CA ARG A 106 -5.24 6.57 15.86
C ARG A 106 -6.72 6.39 15.58
N ASP A 107 -7.23 5.23 15.98
CA ASP A 107 -8.66 4.96 16.10
C ASP A 107 -9.13 5.35 17.51
N TRP A 108 -10.30 5.96 17.59
CA TRP A 108 -10.95 6.29 18.85
C TRP A 108 -11.54 5.02 19.43
N ASN A 109 -11.29 4.77 20.72
CA ASN A 109 -11.75 3.58 21.44
C ASN A 109 -11.24 2.24 20.86
N ALA A 110 -10.08 2.22 20.19
CA ALA A 110 -9.41 0.96 19.84
C ALA A 110 -8.88 0.19 21.07
N ALA A 111 -8.89 0.82 22.25
CA ALA A 111 -8.70 0.14 23.51
C ALA A 111 -9.94 -0.72 23.86
N THR A 112 -9.68 -1.94 24.36
CA THR A 112 -10.62 -2.77 25.15
C THR A 112 -11.74 -3.56 24.46
N GLU A 113 -11.39 -4.46 23.53
CA GLU A 113 -12.12 -5.76 23.46
C GLU A 113 -11.20 -6.98 23.66
N SER A 114 -9.90 -6.87 23.38
CA SER A 114 -8.96 -8.00 23.49
C SER A 114 -8.57 -8.39 24.93
N MET A 115 -8.90 -7.59 25.96
CA MET A 115 -8.52 -7.89 27.34
C MET A 115 -9.66 -8.39 28.24
N TYR A 116 -10.94 -8.24 27.85
CA TYR A 116 -12.04 -8.68 28.72
C TYR A 116 -12.31 -10.19 28.66
N ASN A 117 -11.90 -10.88 27.58
CA ASN A 117 -12.16 -12.32 27.42
C ASN A 117 -11.04 -13.27 27.90
N GLN A 118 -9.89 -12.76 28.35
CA GLN A 118 -8.82 -13.62 28.88
C GLN A 118 -8.94 -13.91 30.38
N ALA A 119 -9.82 -13.23 31.12
CA ALA A 119 -10.01 -13.47 32.55
C ALA A 119 -10.97 -14.65 32.86
N THR A 120 -11.64 -15.23 31.86
CA THR A 120 -12.75 -16.19 32.11
C THR A 120 -12.61 -17.56 31.44
N GLN A 121 -11.38 -18.00 31.11
CA GLN A 121 -11.12 -19.41 30.78
C GLN A 121 -9.81 -19.93 31.38
N VAL A 122 -9.63 -19.78 32.70
CA VAL A 122 -8.86 -20.79 33.44
C VAL A 122 -9.84 -21.88 33.84
N SER A 123 -10.04 -22.81 32.91
CA SER A 123 -10.68 -24.10 33.19
C SER A 123 -9.92 -24.79 34.31
N THR A 124 -10.48 -24.75 35.50
CA THR A 124 -10.01 -25.54 36.64
C THR A 124 -10.44 -26.98 36.40
N ILE A 125 -9.63 -27.76 35.68
CA ILE A 125 -9.71 -29.22 35.68
C ILE A 125 -8.35 -29.72 36.15
N GLY A 126 -8.30 -30.10 37.43
CA GLY A 126 -7.07 -30.43 38.14
C GLY A 126 -6.51 -31.81 37.84
N SER A 127 -5.25 -32.02 38.24
CA SER A 127 -4.83 -33.12 39.12
C SER A 127 -3.31 -33.11 39.32
N GLY A 128 -2.90 -32.94 40.59
CA GLY A 128 -1.73 -33.55 41.21
C GLY A 128 -0.31 -33.15 40.78
N GLY A 129 0.40 -32.42 41.64
CA GLY A 129 1.87 -32.41 41.60
C GLY A 129 2.51 -31.25 42.34
N TYR A 130 3.08 -31.54 43.51
CA TYR A 130 3.86 -30.64 44.38
C TYR A 130 4.94 -29.81 43.67
N GLY A 131 5.11 -28.53 44.06
CA GLY A 131 6.32 -27.78 43.75
C GLY A 131 6.18 -26.27 43.90
N HIS A 132 6.65 -25.73 45.02
CA HIS A 132 6.70 -24.30 45.34
C HIS A 132 7.41 -23.45 44.27
N GLY A 133 6.75 -22.35 43.89
CA GLY A 133 7.34 -21.24 43.13
C GLY A 133 6.30 -20.15 42.99
N SER A 134 6.15 -19.32 44.02
CA SER A 134 5.26 -18.16 44.05
C SER A 134 5.62 -17.17 42.96
N ALA A 135 5.01 -17.30 41.78
CA ALA A 135 4.90 -16.21 40.83
C ALA A 135 4.00 -15.17 41.47
N GLY A 136 4.59 -14.04 41.85
CA GLY A 136 3.86 -12.88 42.34
C GLY A 136 2.76 -12.54 41.35
N PHE A 137 1.54 -12.52 41.86
CA PHE A 137 0.37 -11.94 41.24
C PHE A 137 0.64 -10.43 41.12
N LEU A 138 1.41 -10.05 40.11
CA LEU A 138 1.53 -8.65 39.68
C LEU A 138 0.15 -8.29 39.16
N GLY A 139 -0.49 -7.35 39.85
CA GLY A 139 -1.83 -6.89 39.54
C GLY A 139 -1.97 -6.60 38.07
N ALA A 140 -3.16 -6.90 37.54
CA ALA A 140 -3.68 -6.28 36.34
C ALA A 140 -3.71 -4.76 36.56
N GLY A 141 -2.57 -4.12 36.41
CA GLY A 141 -2.51 -2.73 36.04
C GLY A 141 -3.22 -2.63 34.71
N TYR A 142 -4.17 -1.72 34.61
CA TYR A 142 -4.46 -1.06 33.35
C TYR A 142 -3.10 -0.79 32.67
N GLN A 143 -2.75 -1.55 31.64
CA GLN A 143 -1.82 -1.00 30.68
C GLN A 143 -2.63 0.06 29.97
N ASP A 144 -2.46 1.31 30.39
CA ASP A 144 -2.71 2.42 29.48
C ASP A 144 -2.01 2.06 28.18
N ASP A 145 -2.78 1.99 27.09
CA ASP A 145 -2.22 1.74 25.77
C ASP A 145 -1.19 2.84 25.51
N ALA A 146 0.10 2.53 25.71
CA ALA A 146 1.23 3.44 25.48
C ALA A 146 1.28 3.99 24.03
N ASN A 147 0.37 3.53 23.18
CA ASN A 147 0.19 3.84 21.79
C ASN A 147 -0.82 4.98 21.52
N GLU A 148 -1.67 5.39 22.48
CA GLU A 148 -2.66 6.45 22.24
C GLU A 148 -2.00 7.82 21.94
N PHE A 149 -0.74 7.99 22.37
CA PHE A 149 0.05 9.21 22.21
C PHE A 149 1.31 9.03 21.34
N ALA A 150 1.43 7.95 20.58
CA ALA A 150 2.61 7.71 19.75
C ALA A 150 2.70 8.74 18.60
N VAL A 151 3.85 9.40 18.47
CA VAL A 151 4.18 10.28 17.35
C VAL A 151 5.26 9.59 16.52
N ASP A 152 4.94 9.32 15.26
CA ASP A 152 5.83 8.76 14.27
C ASP A 152 6.52 9.85 13.45
N LEU A 153 7.67 9.52 12.87
CA LEU A 153 8.38 10.36 11.91
C LEU A 153 7.99 9.93 10.49
N GLU A 154 7.25 10.78 9.77
CA GLU A 154 6.78 10.49 8.41
C GLU A 154 7.69 11.04 7.33
N LEU A 155 8.22 12.27 7.49
CA LEU A 155 9.21 12.83 6.57
C LEU A 155 10.42 13.30 7.37
N ALA A 156 11.61 13.09 6.80
CA ALA A 156 12.87 13.57 7.34
C ALA A 156 13.92 13.57 6.24
N TYR A 157 14.08 14.69 5.55
CA TYR A 157 15.00 14.76 4.42
C TYR A 157 15.68 16.12 4.28
N VAL A 158 16.79 16.10 3.54
CA VAL A 158 17.51 17.28 3.06
C VAL A 158 17.40 17.34 1.54
N THR A 159 17.14 18.52 0.99
CA THR A 159 17.16 18.79 -0.45
C THR A 159 18.31 19.72 -0.79
N LEU A 160 19.12 19.30 -1.77
CA LEU A 160 20.22 20.05 -2.35
C LEU A 160 19.84 20.41 -3.79
N LYS A 161 19.50 21.67 -4.03
CA LYS A 161 19.21 22.21 -5.36
C LYS A 161 20.50 22.64 -6.06
N ASN A 162 20.50 22.61 -7.39
CA ASN A 162 21.67 22.99 -8.20
C ASN A 162 22.97 22.30 -7.76
N PHE A 163 22.86 21.02 -7.37
CA PHE A 163 23.98 20.28 -6.80
C PHE A 163 25.12 20.23 -7.84
N LEU A 164 26.33 20.58 -7.39
CA LEU A 164 27.51 20.71 -8.25
C LEU A 164 27.36 21.69 -9.43
N TYR A 165 26.56 22.75 -9.26
CA TYR A 165 26.29 23.77 -10.30
C TYR A 165 25.67 23.19 -11.59
N SER A 166 25.03 22.03 -11.48
CA SER A 166 24.26 21.38 -12.55
C SER A 166 22.77 21.51 -12.23
N PRO A 167 21.84 21.33 -13.20
CA PRO A 167 20.40 21.32 -12.94
C PRO A 167 19.96 20.03 -12.21
N LEU A 168 20.74 19.61 -11.21
CA LEU A 168 20.57 18.42 -10.41
C LEU A 168 20.01 18.82 -9.05
N THR A 169 18.85 18.28 -8.72
CA THR A 169 18.31 18.31 -7.37
C THR A 169 18.49 16.95 -6.73
N VAL A 170 19.10 16.90 -5.54
CA VAL A 170 19.28 15.67 -4.77
C VAL A 170 18.49 15.78 -3.46
N THR A 171 17.60 14.83 -3.20
CA THR A 171 16.86 14.71 -1.93
C THR A 171 17.29 13.43 -1.22
N ILE A 172 17.72 13.54 0.04
CA ILE A 172 18.27 12.44 0.84
C ILE A 172 17.48 12.35 2.14
N GLY A 173 16.90 11.18 2.42
CA GLY A 173 16.18 10.88 3.66
C GLY A 173 14.81 10.25 3.42
N ARG A 174 13.98 10.25 4.46
CA ARG A 174 12.60 9.74 4.44
C ARG A 174 11.71 10.71 3.68
N GLN A 175 11.26 10.35 2.48
CA GLN A 175 10.53 11.22 1.55
C GLN A 175 9.48 10.45 0.76
N ASN A 176 8.47 11.14 0.23
CA ASN A 176 7.50 10.53 -0.69
C ASN A 176 8.11 10.31 -2.08
N LEU A 177 7.77 9.17 -2.68
CA LEU A 177 8.13 8.80 -4.04
C LEU A 177 6.87 8.52 -4.84
N TRP A 178 6.64 9.29 -5.90
CA TRP A 178 5.48 9.11 -6.77
C TRP A 178 5.90 9.23 -8.23
N PHE A 179 5.61 8.21 -9.03
CA PHE A 179 5.96 8.15 -10.44
C PHE A 179 4.74 7.80 -11.29
N GLY A 180 4.61 8.45 -12.45
CA GLY A 180 3.42 8.33 -13.31
C GLY A 180 2.13 8.63 -12.54
N LYS A 181 1.09 7.81 -12.78
CA LYS A 181 -0.17 7.87 -12.01
C LYS A 181 -0.08 7.16 -10.65
N GLY A 182 1.10 6.77 -10.17
CA GLY A 182 1.27 5.90 -9.01
C GLY A 182 0.92 4.44 -9.33
N PHE A 183 1.02 4.05 -10.60
CA PHE A 183 0.66 2.70 -11.09
C PHE A 183 1.66 1.63 -10.64
N ILE A 184 2.95 1.97 -10.58
CA ILE A 184 4.05 1.07 -10.16
C ILE A 184 4.65 1.48 -8.81
N VAL A 185 4.96 2.78 -8.64
CA VAL A 185 5.55 3.34 -7.42
C VAL A 185 4.84 4.64 -7.07
N GLY A 186 4.16 4.67 -5.91
CA GLY A 186 3.41 5.82 -5.42
C GLY A 186 3.34 5.92 -3.90
N ALA A 187 3.01 4.84 -3.20
CA ALA A 187 2.89 4.86 -1.74
C ALA A 187 3.54 3.63 -1.12
N ASN A 188 4.40 3.85 -0.13
CA ASN A 188 4.90 2.78 0.73
C ASN A 188 3.99 2.67 1.94
N GLN A 189 2.72 2.30 1.70
CA GLN A 189 1.74 2.08 2.76
C GLN A 189 2.21 0.92 3.64
N ARG A 190 2.82 1.25 4.78
CA ARG A 190 3.25 0.26 5.77
C ARG A 190 2.20 0.16 6.85
N VAL A 191 1.43 -0.91 6.82
CA VAL A 191 0.66 -1.32 8.00
C VAL A 191 1.64 -1.93 8.98
N ARG A 192 2.01 -1.17 10.02
CA ARG A 192 2.88 -1.68 11.09
C ARG A 192 2.08 -2.72 11.88
N ASN A 193 2.18 -3.99 11.50
CA ASN A 193 1.58 -5.08 12.27
C ASN A 193 2.34 -5.22 13.60
N ALA A 194 1.67 -4.87 14.71
CA ALA A 194 2.16 -5.17 16.05
C ALA A 194 2.23 -6.70 16.23
N ILE A 195 3.44 -7.25 16.20
CA ILE A 195 3.67 -8.61 16.71
C ILE A 195 4.31 -8.48 18.09
N ASN A 196 3.69 -9.15 19.06
CA ASN A 196 4.18 -9.37 20.42
C ASN A 196 5.53 -10.10 20.43
N TYR A 197 6.63 -9.42 20.07
CA TYR A 197 7.95 -9.81 20.54
C TYR A 197 8.09 -9.28 21.96
N GLY A 198 7.83 -10.16 22.93
CA GLY A 198 8.15 -9.99 24.36
C GLY A 198 8.26 -8.55 24.87
N ALA A 199 7.16 -8.02 25.39
CA ALA A 199 7.10 -6.87 26.30
C ALA A 199 7.49 -5.47 25.78
N ALA A 200 7.74 -5.27 24.48
CA ALA A 200 7.78 -3.92 23.90
C ALA A 200 6.45 -3.62 23.19
N ALA A 201 5.67 -2.67 23.70
CA ALA A 201 4.44 -2.20 23.10
C ALA A 201 4.72 -1.65 21.68
N LEU A 202 4.48 -2.48 20.67
CA LEU A 202 4.47 -2.00 19.29
C LEU A 202 3.13 -1.27 19.03
N PRO A 203 3.14 -0.16 18.28
CA PRO A 203 1.92 0.52 17.86
C PRO A 203 0.97 -0.46 17.17
N GLN A 204 -0.26 -0.60 17.68
CA GLN A 204 -1.29 -1.38 17.01
C GLN A 204 -1.62 -0.73 15.65
N PRO A 205 -1.82 -1.51 14.58
CA PRO A 205 -2.22 -0.96 13.29
C PRO A 205 -3.58 -0.27 13.39
N ILE A 206 -3.76 0.82 12.64
CA ILE A 206 -5.06 1.48 12.45
C ILE A 206 -6.03 0.53 11.74
N SER A 207 -7.33 0.64 12.02
CA SER A 207 -8.36 -0.27 11.50
C SER A 207 -8.66 -0.08 10.01
N ALA A 208 -8.32 1.09 9.48
CA ALA A 208 -8.47 1.49 8.08
C ALA A 208 -7.10 1.86 7.47
N PRO A 209 -6.24 0.87 7.18
CA PRO A 209 -4.88 1.11 6.68
C PRO A 209 -4.83 1.87 5.34
N GLU A 210 -5.87 1.76 4.52
CA GLU A 210 -6.03 2.50 3.27
C GLU A 210 -6.12 4.02 3.46
N TYR A 211 -6.43 4.48 4.69
CA TYR A 211 -6.40 5.89 5.08
C TYR A 211 -5.14 6.27 5.87
N SER A 212 -4.14 5.40 5.91
CA SER A 212 -2.85 5.70 6.54
C SER A 212 -2.15 6.87 5.83
N ALA A 213 -1.58 7.77 6.63
CA ALA A 213 -0.70 8.82 6.12
C ALA A 213 0.77 8.36 5.99
N GLN A 214 1.09 7.11 6.39
CA GLN A 214 2.45 6.56 6.29
C GLN A 214 2.74 6.02 4.90
N ASN A 215 3.36 6.86 4.06
CA ASN A 215 3.59 6.59 2.64
C ASN A 215 5.05 6.77 2.21
N ALA A 216 5.90 7.33 3.08
CA ALA A 216 7.26 7.72 2.74
C ALA A 216 8.26 6.56 2.62
N PHE A 217 9.35 6.83 1.90
CA PHE A 217 10.46 5.93 1.63
C PHE A 217 11.77 6.51 2.16
N ASP A 218 12.59 5.68 2.80
CA ASP A 218 13.97 6.01 3.13
C ASP A 218 14.83 5.93 1.86
N SER A 219 15.07 7.07 1.21
CA SER A 219 15.61 7.10 -0.15
C SER A 219 16.59 8.23 -0.44
N VAL A 220 17.40 7.99 -1.46
CA VAL A 220 18.16 9.01 -2.19
C VAL A 220 17.48 9.17 -3.55
N LYS A 221 17.08 10.40 -3.87
CA LYS A 221 16.44 10.78 -5.14
C LYS A 221 17.27 11.85 -5.81
N ALA A 222 17.58 11.66 -7.10
CA ALA A 222 18.28 12.61 -7.94
C ALA A 222 17.42 12.97 -9.15
N VAL A 223 17.21 14.27 -9.40
CA VAL A 223 16.41 14.80 -10.50
C VAL A 223 17.26 15.75 -11.32
N LEU A 224 17.46 15.43 -12.60
CA LEU A 224 18.06 16.30 -13.60
C LEU A 224 16.95 16.94 -14.44
N ASP A 225 16.89 18.26 -14.45
CA ASP A 225 15.86 19.02 -15.17
C ASP A 225 16.48 19.82 -16.34
N PHE A 226 16.27 19.34 -17.56
CA PHE A 226 16.89 19.88 -18.78
C PHE A 226 15.90 20.58 -19.71
N ASP A 227 14.63 20.72 -19.33
CA ASP A 227 13.49 21.29 -20.10
C ASP A 227 13.62 21.20 -21.64
N PRO A 228 12.90 20.29 -22.32
CA PRO A 228 11.68 19.58 -21.88
C PRO A 228 11.91 18.21 -21.25
N TRP A 229 13.16 17.81 -21.06
CA TRP A 229 13.53 16.50 -20.50
C TRP A 229 13.68 16.55 -18.99
N THR A 230 13.18 15.53 -18.30
CA THR A 230 13.47 15.28 -16.89
C THR A 230 13.99 13.87 -16.72
N LEU A 231 15.10 13.69 -16.01
CA LEU A 231 15.64 12.38 -15.65
C LEU A 231 15.66 12.26 -14.12
N THR A 232 14.89 11.32 -13.60
CA THR A 232 14.85 11.01 -12.16
C THR A 232 15.48 9.65 -11.91
N SER A 233 16.30 9.52 -10.87
CA SER A 233 16.79 8.24 -10.38
C SER A 233 16.65 8.14 -8.87
N ILE A 234 16.37 6.93 -8.38
CA ILE A 234 16.20 6.64 -6.96
C ILE A 234 16.96 5.40 -6.53
N TYR A 235 17.34 5.40 -5.26
CA TYR A 235 17.64 4.21 -4.48
C TYR A 235 16.91 4.33 -3.14
N SER A 236 16.28 3.24 -2.72
CA SER A 236 15.57 3.16 -1.45
C SER A 236 15.81 1.82 -0.80
N ARG A 237 16.12 1.82 0.50
CA ARG A 237 16.10 0.61 1.32
C ARG A 237 14.80 0.62 2.09
N ILE A 238 13.91 -0.29 1.72
CA ILE A 238 12.57 -0.37 2.28
C ILE A 238 12.65 -1.03 3.65
N TRP A 239 13.30 -2.19 3.72
CA TRP A 239 13.43 -2.95 4.96
C TRP A 239 14.75 -3.70 5.03
N GLN A 240 15.22 -3.93 6.25
CA GLN A 240 16.36 -4.78 6.55
C GLN A 240 16.08 -5.47 7.87
N ASN A 241 16.38 -6.77 7.95
CA ASN A 241 16.26 -7.52 9.19
C ASN A 241 17.51 -7.28 10.07
N ASP A 242 17.32 -7.18 11.39
CA ASP A 242 18.42 -7.04 12.35
C ASP A 242 19.25 -8.33 12.49
N ILE A 243 18.69 -9.47 12.07
CA ILE A 243 19.29 -10.80 12.29
C ILE A 243 20.28 -11.20 11.17
N ARG A 244 20.07 -10.73 9.93
CA ARG A 244 20.96 -10.99 8.79
C ARG A 244 21.10 -9.73 7.95
N SER A 245 22.33 -9.22 7.81
CA SER A 245 22.62 -8.04 6.97
C SER A 245 22.24 -8.22 5.50
N ASP A 246 22.14 -9.48 5.05
CA ASP A 246 21.87 -9.85 3.67
C ASP A 246 20.37 -10.00 3.38
N ASP A 247 19.53 -10.00 4.41
CA ASP A 247 18.07 -10.07 4.34
C ASP A 247 17.49 -8.64 4.30
N GLY A 248 16.93 -8.26 3.15
CA GLY A 248 16.41 -6.91 2.94
C GLY A 248 15.64 -6.73 1.64
N LEU A 249 14.86 -5.65 1.62
CA LEU A 249 14.05 -5.19 0.51
C LEU A 249 14.59 -3.86 -0.01
N ASP A 250 15.15 -3.87 -1.21
CA ASP A 250 15.71 -2.70 -1.88
C ASP A 250 14.88 -2.33 -3.12
N LEU A 251 14.80 -1.03 -3.42
CA LEU A 251 14.17 -0.48 -4.62
C LEU A 251 15.14 0.45 -5.34
N PHE A 252 15.33 0.22 -6.64
CA PHE A 252 16.05 1.09 -7.56
C PHE A 252 15.10 1.56 -8.64
N GLY A 253 15.32 2.76 -9.17
CA GLY A 253 14.45 3.30 -10.21
C GLY A 253 15.11 4.37 -11.03
N THR A 254 14.76 4.41 -12.31
CA THR A 254 15.07 5.50 -13.23
C THR A 254 13.84 5.81 -14.08
N ASN A 255 13.50 7.08 -14.21
CA ASN A 255 12.39 7.58 -15.01
C ASN A 255 12.88 8.73 -15.89
N VAL A 256 12.47 8.73 -17.16
CA VAL A 256 12.75 9.77 -18.14
C VAL A 256 11.42 10.33 -18.62
N GLY A 257 11.17 11.60 -18.36
CA GLY A 257 10.00 12.34 -18.82
C GLY A 257 10.33 13.30 -19.96
N TYR A 258 9.36 13.52 -20.84
CA TYR A 258 9.40 14.52 -21.92
C TYR A 258 8.06 15.25 -22.01
N LYS A 259 8.12 16.58 -22.08
CA LYS A 259 6.94 17.43 -22.33
C LYS A 259 6.89 17.87 -23.78
N PHE A 260 5.75 17.68 -24.43
CA PHE A 260 5.53 18.09 -25.80
C PHE A 260 4.92 19.48 -25.88
N ASP A 261 5.39 20.29 -26.82
CA ASP A 261 4.89 21.66 -27.05
C ASP A 261 3.45 21.71 -27.56
N ALA A 262 2.94 20.59 -28.09
CA ALA A 262 1.61 20.48 -28.68
C ALA A 262 0.72 19.51 -27.88
N TYR A 263 -0.60 19.76 -27.94
CA TYR A 263 -1.64 18.90 -27.35
C TYR A 263 -1.50 18.68 -25.84
N LYS A 264 -0.78 19.56 -25.13
CA LYS A 264 -0.43 19.38 -23.71
C LYS A 264 0.12 17.97 -23.43
N GLY A 265 0.88 17.42 -24.39
CA GLY A 265 1.35 16.05 -24.33
C GLY A 265 2.47 15.88 -23.31
N GLU A 266 2.48 14.74 -22.63
CA GLU A 266 3.62 14.26 -21.86
C GLU A 266 3.82 12.76 -22.11
N ALA A 267 5.07 12.33 -22.04
CA ALA A 267 5.42 10.91 -22.04
C ALA A 267 6.55 10.62 -21.05
N GLU A 268 6.51 9.44 -20.46
CA GLU A 268 7.51 8.94 -19.54
C GLU A 268 7.90 7.51 -19.91
N GLY A 269 9.18 7.19 -19.77
CA GLY A 269 9.67 5.82 -19.76
C GLY A 269 10.43 5.54 -18.47
N TYR A 270 10.22 4.37 -17.89
CA TYR A 270 10.83 4.02 -16.61
C TYR A 270 11.34 2.59 -16.55
N TRP A 271 12.31 2.40 -15.67
CA TRP A 271 12.76 1.10 -15.19
C TRP A 271 12.83 1.14 -13.66
N PHE A 272 12.23 0.15 -13.02
CA PHE A 272 12.33 -0.08 -11.58
C PHE A 272 12.79 -1.50 -11.30
N TYR A 273 13.63 -1.66 -10.27
CA TYR A 273 14.09 -2.95 -9.79
C TYR A 273 13.81 -3.07 -8.30
N LYS A 274 12.94 -4.02 -7.94
CA LYS A 274 12.71 -4.43 -6.56
C LYS A 274 13.45 -5.73 -6.32
N ARG A 275 14.29 -5.74 -5.29
CA ARG A 275 15.01 -6.92 -4.85
C ARG A 275 14.55 -7.30 -3.46
N ASP A 276 14.00 -8.49 -3.32
CA ASP A 276 13.55 -9.03 -2.05
C ASP A 276 14.33 -10.31 -1.71
N LYS A 277 15.17 -10.21 -0.69
CA LYS A 277 15.95 -11.34 -0.15
C LYS A 277 15.32 -11.99 1.07
N GLN A 278 14.06 -11.66 1.38
CA GLN A 278 13.30 -12.21 2.49
C GLN A 278 12.80 -13.63 2.18
N VAL A 279 13.73 -14.57 2.02
CA VAL A 279 13.39 -15.99 1.95
C VAL A 279 14.06 -16.69 3.11
N GLN A 280 13.30 -16.95 4.17
CA GLN A 280 13.76 -17.81 5.25
C GLN A 280 14.09 -19.19 4.67
N ALA A 281 15.37 -19.50 4.52
CA ALA A 281 15.82 -20.86 4.37
C ALA A 281 15.54 -21.59 5.69
N PHE A 282 14.81 -22.71 5.62
CA PHE A 282 14.53 -23.58 6.77
C PHE A 282 15.84 -24.16 7.36
N ASN A 283 16.89 -24.25 6.53
CA ASN A 283 18.26 -24.54 6.96
C ASN A 283 19.06 -23.24 7.05
N TRP A 284 19.74 -23.04 8.16
CA TRP A 284 20.58 -21.85 8.38
C TRP A 284 21.74 -21.74 7.37
N ASP A 285 22.07 -22.82 6.66
CA ASP A 285 23.19 -22.92 5.71
C ASP A 285 22.79 -22.84 4.22
N ASP A 286 21.49 -22.76 3.87
CA ASP A 286 21.08 -22.62 2.47
C ASP A 286 21.02 -21.14 2.07
N PRO A 287 21.66 -20.70 0.96
CA PRO A 287 21.50 -19.34 0.49
C PRO A 287 20.03 -19.10 0.12
N ALA A 288 19.39 -18.18 0.85
CA ALA A 288 18.07 -17.68 0.52
C ALA A 288 18.02 -17.22 -0.94
N GLY A 289 17.04 -17.72 -1.71
CA GLY A 289 16.75 -17.17 -3.03
C GLY A 289 16.30 -15.71 -2.94
N SER A 290 16.39 -14.97 -4.04
CA SER A 290 15.95 -13.57 -4.14
C SER A 290 14.80 -13.46 -5.13
N ASN A 291 13.72 -12.80 -4.74
CA ASN A 291 12.65 -12.40 -5.66
C ASN A 291 13.03 -11.06 -6.28
N ASP A 292 13.36 -11.11 -7.55
CA ASP A 292 13.93 -10.02 -8.31
C ASP A 292 12.91 -9.59 -9.36
N VAL A 293 12.38 -8.38 -9.21
CA VAL A 293 11.35 -7.83 -10.09
C VAL A 293 11.90 -6.61 -10.80
N ASN A 294 12.20 -6.77 -12.08
CA ASN A 294 12.49 -5.67 -12.98
C ASN A 294 11.20 -5.29 -13.69
N THR A 295 10.81 -4.03 -13.61
CA THR A 295 9.64 -3.46 -14.28
C THR A 295 10.13 -2.41 -15.27
N ILE A 296 9.82 -2.59 -16.55
CA ILE A 296 9.99 -1.55 -17.57
C ILE A 296 8.62 -1.11 -18.03
N GLY A 297 8.40 0.18 -18.15
CA GLY A 297 7.13 0.70 -18.63
C GLY A 297 7.23 2.03 -19.34
N LEU A 298 6.13 2.38 -19.99
CA LEU A 298 5.92 3.61 -20.74
C LEU A 298 4.55 4.17 -20.35
N ARG A 299 4.49 5.47 -20.14
CA ARG A 299 3.27 6.24 -19.88
C ARG A 299 3.19 7.41 -20.85
N GLY A 300 1.99 7.82 -21.22
CA GLY A 300 1.77 9.12 -21.84
C GLY A 300 0.35 9.62 -21.65
N SER A 301 0.18 10.93 -21.78
CA SER A 301 -1.13 11.58 -21.83
C SER A 301 -1.10 12.79 -22.73
N PHE A 302 -2.23 13.09 -23.37
CA PHE A 302 -2.37 14.28 -24.22
C PHE A 302 -3.84 14.65 -24.40
N ASP A 303 -4.07 15.90 -24.81
CA ASP A 303 -5.36 16.46 -25.20
C ASP A 303 -5.46 16.49 -26.74
N PRO A 304 -6.01 15.45 -27.42
CA PRO A 304 -6.23 15.52 -28.87
C PRO A 304 -7.08 16.72 -29.29
N ILE A 305 -7.99 17.12 -28.41
CA ILE A 305 -8.80 18.34 -28.44
C ILE A 305 -8.99 18.81 -26.98
N ASP A 306 -9.23 20.10 -26.73
CA ASP A 306 -9.27 20.65 -25.36
C ASP A 306 -10.28 19.96 -24.40
N ILE A 307 -11.36 19.41 -24.96
CA ILE A 307 -12.44 18.75 -24.23
C ILE A 307 -12.20 17.27 -23.95
N VAL A 308 -11.12 16.66 -24.46
CA VAL A 308 -10.81 15.24 -24.26
C VAL A 308 -9.35 15.10 -23.83
N THR A 309 -9.10 14.40 -22.74
CA THR A 309 -7.75 13.89 -22.39
C THR A 309 -7.73 12.39 -22.61
N LEU A 310 -6.68 11.88 -23.21
CA LEU A 310 -6.38 10.44 -23.27
C LEU A 310 -5.10 10.16 -22.52
N TYR A 311 -5.03 9.01 -21.85
CA TYR A 311 -3.83 8.54 -21.18
C TYR A 311 -3.70 7.02 -21.32
N ALA A 312 -2.45 6.56 -21.31
CA ALA A 312 -2.15 5.15 -21.25
C ALA A 312 -0.82 4.91 -20.53
N GLU A 313 -0.73 3.81 -19.79
CA GLU A 313 0.46 3.31 -19.12
C GLU A 313 0.54 1.80 -19.32
N PHE A 314 1.70 1.31 -19.75
CA PHE A 314 1.97 -0.10 -20.00
C PHE A 314 3.25 -0.48 -19.27
N ALA A 315 3.26 -1.64 -18.63
CA ALA A 315 4.44 -2.15 -17.95
C ALA A 315 4.62 -3.65 -18.13
N GLY A 316 5.87 -4.08 -18.28
CA GLY A 316 6.28 -5.47 -18.35
C GLY A 316 7.26 -5.80 -17.24
N GLN A 317 7.13 -6.98 -16.67
CA GLN A 317 7.92 -7.47 -15.55
C GLN A 317 8.72 -8.72 -15.90
N PHE A 318 9.97 -8.74 -15.47
CA PHE A 318 10.88 -9.87 -15.64
C PHE A 318 11.82 -10.03 -14.45
N GLY A 319 12.44 -11.20 -14.35
CA GLY A 319 13.42 -11.50 -13.31
C GLY A 319 13.20 -12.87 -12.69
N SER A 320 13.37 -12.95 -11.38
CA SER A 320 13.37 -14.21 -10.62
C SER A 320 12.21 -14.22 -9.64
N TYR A 321 11.48 -15.31 -9.58
CA TYR A 321 10.42 -15.54 -8.60
C TYR A 321 10.76 -16.77 -7.77
N VAL A 322 10.74 -16.60 -6.45
CA VAL A 322 10.90 -17.67 -5.48
C VAL A 322 9.61 -17.73 -4.66
N GLY A 323 8.87 -18.85 -4.78
CA GLY A 323 7.69 -19.12 -3.96
C GLY A 323 8.07 -19.61 -2.55
N ASN A 324 7.08 -19.80 -1.68
CA ASN A 324 7.25 -20.39 -0.32
C ASN A 324 7.59 -21.89 -0.34
N GLN A 325 8.03 -22.37 0.83
CA GLN A 325 8.34 -23.76 1.14
C GLN A 325 9.46 -24.33 0.29
N MET A 326 10.63 -23.69 0.36
CA MET A 326 11.88 -24.37 -0.02
C MET A 326 11.86 -24.89 -1.47
N GLN A 327 11.10 -24.26 -2.37
CA GLN A 327 11.22 -24.54 -3.80
C GLN A 327 12.57 -24.00 -4.26
N ALA A 328 13.60 -24.85 -4.19
CA ALA A 328 14.97 -24.57 -4.59
C ALA A 328 15.12 -24.13 -6.07
N ASN A 329 14.03 -24.12 -6.84
CA ASN A 329 14.04 -23.78 -8.24
C ASN A 329 13.45 -22.39 -8.45
N ASN A 330 14.35 -21.44 -8.67
CA ASN A 330 14.04 -20.10 -9.13
C ASN A 330 13.22 -20.16 -10.44
N ARG A 331 12.02 -19.57 -10.45
CA ARG A 331 11.20 -19.41 -11.67
C ARG A 331 11.55 -18.09 -12.35
N SER A 332 11.49 -18.04 -13.67
CA SER A 332 11.62 -16.78 -14.38
C SER A 332 10.30 -16.03 -14.35
N ARG A 333 10.29 -14.77 -13.91
CA ARG A 333 9.11 -13.91 -13.98
C ARG A 333 8.92 -13.38 -15.40
N VAL A 334 7.67 -13.40 -15.89
CA VAL A 334 7.20 -12.72 -17.10
C VAL A 334 5.75 -12.31 -16.88
N ALA A 335 5.54 -11.06 -16.48
CA ALA A 335 4.22 -10.50 -16.15
C ALA A 335 4.00 -9.16 -16.88
N GLY A 336 2.76 -8.69 -16.93
CA GLY A 336 2.42 -7.45 -17.60
C GLY A 336 1.21 -6.75 -17.00
N ALA A 337 1.14 -5.45 -17.21
CA ALA A 337 0.02 -4.62 -16.77
C ALA A 337 -0.23 -3.46 -17.74
N LEU A 338 -1.47 -2.96 -17.72
CA LEU A 338 -1.97 -1.86 -18.55
C LEU A 338 -2.98 -1.03 -17.75
N ASP A 339 -2.88 0.30 -17.83
CA ASP A 339 -3.92 1.28 -17.45
C ASP A 339 -4.14 2.19 -18.66
N VAL A 340 -5.33 2.20 -19.24
CA VAL A 340 -5.68 3.07 -20.36
C VAL A 340 -7.03 3.72 -20.12
N GLY A 341 -7.13 5.02 -20.40
CA GLY A 341 -8.37 5.73 -20.19
C GLY A 341 -8.40 7.10 -20.83
N GLY A 342 -9.49 7.79 -20.54
CA GLY A 342 -9.69 9.15 -21.00
C GLY A 342 -10.84 9.84 -20.30
N GLU A 343 -10.82 11.16 -20.37
CA GLU A 343 -11.80 12.05 -19.76
C GLU A 343 -12.41 12.95 -20.81
N CYS A 344 -13.72 13.16 -20.74
CA CYS A 344 -14.48 14.08 -21.55
C CYS A 344 -15.03 15.22 -20.68
N ARG A 345 -14.66 16.46 -21.05
CA ARG A 345 -15.03 17.72 -20.40
C ARG A 345 -16.00 18.56 -21.23
N TYR A 346 -16.58 18.00 -22.30
CA TYR A 346 -17.46 18.71 -23.23
C TYR A 346 -18.60 19.51 -22.57
N PHE A 347 -19.12 19.04 -21.44
CA PHE A 347 -20.24 19.64 -20.75
C PHE A 347 -19.84 20.72 -19.74
N THR A 348 -18.54 20.80 -19.38
CA THR A 348 -18.03 21.64 -18.28
C THR A 348 -18.44 23.10 -18.45
N ASP A 349 -18.28 23.66 -19.65
CA ASP A 349 -18.58 25.07 -19.92
C ASP A 349 -20.04 25.31 -20.35
N LYS A 350 -20.81 24.23 -20.56
CA LYS A 350 -22.17 24.31 -21.10
C LYS A 350 -23.24 24.29 -20.01
N TRP A 351 -22.90 23.84 -18.81
CA TRP A 351 -23.85 23.68 -17.72
C TRP A 351 -23.24 24.14 -16.39
N ALA A 352 -24.06 24.77 -15.54
CA ALA A 352 -23.62 25.34 -14.27
C ALA A 352 -22.92 24.33 -13.34
N TRP A 353 -23.38 23.09 -13.33
CA TRP A 353 -22.82 21.96 -12.58
C TRP A 353 -21.59 21.27 -13.21
N LYS A 354 -20.99 21.85 -14.25
CA LYS A 354 -19.68 21.47 -14.83
C LYS A 354 -19.42 19.93 -14.96
N PRO A 355 -20.25 19.16 -15.70
CA PRO A 355 -20.12 17.71 -15.74
C PRO A 355 -18.85 17.24 -16.44
N LYS A 356 -18.20 16.23 -15.87
CA LYS A 356 -17.08 15.49 -16.49
C LYS A 356 -17.36 14.00 -16.45
N LEU A 357 -16.98 13.30 -17.51
CA LEU A 357 -17.13 11.85 -17.65
C LEU A 357 -15.78 11.23 -17.95
N GLY A 358 -15.50 10.06 -17.39
CA GLY A 358 -14.28 9.31 -17.67
C GLY A 358 -14.56 7.84 -17.94
N PHE A 359 -13.61 7.22 -18.63
CA PHE A 359 -13.57 5.79 -18.86
C PHE A 359 -12.14 5.31 -18.65
N GLU A 360 -11.98 4.19 -17.95
CA GLU A 360 -10.69 3.56 -17.77
C GLU A 360 -10.82 2.03 -17.86
N TYR A 361 -9.78 1.40 -18.40
CA TYR A 361 -9.60 -0.04 -18.40
C TYR A 361 -8.21 -0.37 -17.83
N ILE A 362 -8.19 -1.24 -16.82
CA ILE A 362 -6.98 -1.71 -16.18
C ILE A 362 -6.88 -3.22 -16.33
N TRP A 363 -5.68 -3.70 -16.60
CA TRP A 363 -5.36 -5.11 -16.68
C TRP A 363 -4.07 -5.42 -15.92
N TYR A 364 -4.09 -6.51 -15.16
CA TYR A 364 -2.94 -7.09 -14.48
C TYR A 364 -2.86 -8.58 -14.77
N SER A 365 -1.69 -9.04 -15.20
CA SER A 365 -1.50 -10.46 -15.50
C SER A 365 -1.63 -11.35 -14.26
N GLY A 366 -2.14 -12.56 -14.47
CA GLY A 366 -2.32 -13.58 -13.45
C GLY A 366 -1.48 -14.84 -13.68
N GLN A 367 -1.33 -15.63 -12.63
CA GLN A 367 -0.68 -16.94 -12.61
C GLN A 367 -1.74 -18.06 -12.58
N SER A 368 -1.83 -18.89 -13.62
CA SER A 368 -2.76 -20.03 -13.59
C SER A 368 -2.39 -21.04 -12.48
N PRO A 369 -3.37 -21.63 -11.77
CA PRO A 369 -3.13 -22.68 -10.79
C PRO A 369 -2.63 -23.98 -11.43
N THR A 370 -2.91 -24.23 -12.71
CA THR A 370 -2.36 -25.39 -13.45
C THR A 370 -0.89 -25.22 -13.77
N ASP A 371 -0.41 -23.98 -13.79
CA ASP A 371 0.99 -23.63 -13.96
C ASP A 371 1.74 -23.63 -12.62
N ASN A 372 1.03 -23.91 -11.50
CA ASN A 372 1.66 -24.38 -10.26
C ASN A 372 2.08 -25.82 -10.48
N VAL A 373 3.23 -26.00 -11.12
CA VAL A 373 3.87 -27.30 -11.20
C VAL A 373 4.23 -27.71 -9.77
N GLN A 374 3.37 -28.52 -9.13
CA GLN A 374 3.65 -29.26 -7.89
C GLN A 374 4.87 -30.21 -8.01
N SER A 375 5.55 -30.20 -9.15
CA SER A 375 6.75 -30.96 -9.42
C SER A 375 7.92 -30.02 -9.65
N TRP A 376 8.65 -29.67 -8.58
CA TRP A 376 10.11 -29.48 -8.58
C TRP A 376 10.74 -28.88 -9.86
N GLY A 377 10.11 -27.89 -10.48
CA GLY A 377 10.32 -27.59 -11.90
C GLY A 377 10.63 -26.12 -12.15
N SER A 378 11.65 -25.86 -12.97
CA SER A 378 11.88 -24.58 -13.62
C SER A 378 10.67 -24.19 -14.49
N GLY A 379 10.28 -22.92 -14.50
CA GLY A 379 9.15 -22.44 -15.33
C GLY A 379 8.95 -20.93 -15.27
N LEU A 380 7.99 -20.44 -16.07
CA LEU A 380 7.63 -19.02 -16.09
C LEU A 380 6.58 -18.71 -15.01
N TYR A 381 6.70 -17.58 -14.32
CA TYR A 381 5.70 -17.04 -13.39
C TYR A 381 5.06 -15.78 -14.00
N HIS A 382 3.73 -15.77 -14.07
CA HIS A 382 2.96 -14.75 -14.80
C HIS A 382 2.19 -13.77 -13.90
N GLY A 383 2.22 -13.96 -12.58
CA GLY A 383 1.55 -13.06 -11.64
C GLY A 383 2.21 -11.68 -11.61
N TRP A 384 1.39 -10.64 -11.79
CA TRP A 384 1.83 -9.25 -11.66
C TRP A 384 2.28 -8.94 -10.22
N ASP A 385 3.37 -8.19 -10.08
CA ASP A 385 3.79 -7.61 -8.81
C ASP A 385 3.49 -6.10 -8.80
N PRO A 386 2.56 -5.62 -7.97
CA PRO A 386 2.19 -4.20 -7.90
C PRO A 386 3.29 -3.28 -7.31
N MET A 387 4.42 -3.83 -6.87
CA MET A 387 5.57 -3.14 -6.28
C MET A 387 5.20 -2.27 -5.07
N PHE A 388 4.88 -1.00 -5.29
CA PHE A 388 4.48 -0.03 -4.26
C PHE A 388 3.42 0.92 -4.85
N ARG A 389 2.33 0.37 -5.38
CA ARG A 389 1.27 1.13 -6.04
C ARG A 389 0.71 2.18 -5.08
N GLY A 390 0.51 3.41 -5.59
CA GLY A 390 -0.14 4.48 -4.84
C GLY A 390 -1.56 4.79 -5.32
N LYS A 391 -1.90 4.39 -6.54
CA LYS A 391 -3.23 4.59 -7.13
C LYS A 391 -4.22 3.57 -6.60
N THR A 392 -5.40 4.03 -6.18
CA THR A 392 -6.55 3.20 -5.82
C THR A 392 -7.79 3.77 -6.50
N ASP A 393 -8.59 2.91 -7.08
CA ASP A 393 -9.73 3.21 -7.96
C ASP A 393 -11.07 2.75 -7.38
N SER A 394 -11.06 1.98 -6.29
CA SER A 394 -12.23 1.48 -5.58
C SER A 394 -12.08 1.67 -4.06
N LEU A 395 -13.20 1.80 -3.35
CA LEU A 395 -13.23 1.96 -1.89
C LEU A 395 -13.18 0.62 -1.15
N ILE A 396 -13.65 -0.45 -1.79
CA ILE A 396 -13.95 -1.73 -1.14
C ILE A 396 -13.12 -2.84 -1.79
N ARG A 397 -13.32 -3.12 -3.08
CA ARG A 397 -12.75 -4.31 -3.75
C ARG A 397 -11.23 -4.35 -3.79
N GLU A 398 -10.54 -3.22 -3.89
CA GLU A 398 -9.08 -3.20 -3.87
C GLU A 398 -8.49 -3.46 -2.47
N PHE A 399 -9.30 -3.29 -1.42
CA PHE A 399 -8.90 -3.51 -0.03
C PHE A 399 -9.48 -4.81 0.57
N ILE A 400 -10.47 -5.42 -0.09
CA ILE A 400 -11.07 -6.70 0.30
C ILE A 400 -10.66 -7.81 -0.66
N GLY A 401 -10.17 -8.91 -0.08
CA GLY A 401 -9.84 -10.12 -0.80
C GLY A 401 -8.35 -10.23 -1.15
N ARG A 402 -7.67 -11.16 -0.48
CA ARG A 402 -6.39 -11.68 -0.93
C ARG A 402 -6.59 -12.52 -2.18
N TYR A 403 -6.31 -11.95 -3.35
CA TYR A 403 -6.29 -12.72 -4.60
C TYR A 403 -4.88 -13.13 -4.99
N TYR A 404 -4.08 -13.64 -4.04
CA TYR A 404 -3.31 -14.88 -4.21
C TYR A 404 -2.87 -15.45 -2.86
N PHE A 405 -3.41 -16.58 -2.40
CA PHE A 405 -2.53 -17.69 -2.02
C PHE A 405 -2.14 -18.37 -3.33
N SER A 406 -0.93 -18.16 -3.85
CA SER A 406 -0.24 -19.39 -4.21
C SER A 406 -0.30 -20.23 -2.92
N SER A 407 -0.53 -21.53 -2.97
CA SER A 407 -0.39 -22.43 -1.80
C SER A 407 1.04 -22.43 -1.19
N GLN A 408 1.79 -21.38 -1.52
CA GLN A 408 3.18 -21.11 -1.46
C GLN A 408 3.40 -19.60 -1.16
N TYR A 409 2.63 -18.98 -0.26
CA TYR A 409 3.13 -17.90 0.61
C TYR A 409 3.01 -18.41 2.06
N PRO A 410 4.05 -18.34 2.91
CA PRO A 410 4.03 -19.07 4.16
C PRO A 410 2.92 -18.59 5.07
N PHE A 411 2.22 -19.57 5.61
CA PHE A 411 1.64 -19.52 6.94
C PHE A 411 2.79 -19.45 7.96
N THR A 412 3.63 -18.41 7.90
CA THR A 412 4.50 -18.08 9.01
C THR A 412 3.73 -17.08 9.86
N VAL A 413 3.81 -17.26 11.17
CA VAL A 413 3.28 -16.37 12.22
C VAL A 413 3.91 -14.95 12.14
N THR A 414 4.72 -14.70 11.10
CA THR A 414 5.50 -13.52 10.79
C THR A 414 5.08 -12.91 9.45
N ASN A 415 3.77 -12.91 9.14
CA ASN A 415 3.21 -12.06 8.07
C ASN A 415 3.29 -10.58 8.51
N TYR A 416 4.52 -10.07 8.55
CA TYR A 416 4.87 -8.71 8.93
C TYR A 416 4.37 -7.67 7.92
N TYR A 417 4.01 -8.10 6.72
CA TYR A 417 3.58 -7.23 5.63
C TYR A 417 2.38 -7.86 4.93
N ASN A 418 1.18 -7.54 5.42
CA ASN A 418 0.01 -7.60 4.55
C ASN A 418 0.17 -6.43 3.58
N SER A 419 0.71 -6.68 2.39
CA SER A 419 0.69 -5.66 1.35
C SER A 419 -0.76 -5.37 1.02
N ALA A 420 -1.14 -4.08 1.11
CA ALA A 420 -2.40 -3.54 0.58
C ALA A 420 -2.61 -3.89 -0.90
N ASP A 421 -1.60 -4.48 -1.54
CA ASP A 421 -1.54 -4.72 -2.96
C ASP A 421 -2.06 -6.08 -3.45
N ASN A 422 -2.61 -6.93 -2.57
CA ASN A 422 -3.11 -8.26 -2.97
C ASN A 422 -4.31 -8.21 -3.93
N GLY A 423 -4.99 -7.05 -4.01
CA GLY A 423 -6.09 -6.77 -4.93
C GLY A 423 -5.65 -6.31 -6.33
N PHE A 424 -4.35 -6.19 -6.63
CA PHE A 424 -3.84 -5.58 -7.87
C PHE A 424 -3.17 -6.56 -8.83
N GLN A 425 -3.63 -7.81 -8.87
CA GLN A 425 -3.07 -8.84 -9.73
C GLN A 425 -4.19 -9.71 -10.29
N ASN A 426 -3.92 -10.39 -11.41
CA ASN A 426 -4.85 -11.34 -12.02
C ASN A 426 -6.25 -10.76 -12.29
N GLN A 427 -6.33 -9.53 -12.78
CA GLN A 427 -7.62 -8.87 -12.94
C GLN A 427 -7.74 -8.00 -14.17
N HIS A 428 -8.99 -7.89 -14.61
CA HIS A 428 -9.48 -6.85 -15.50
C HIS A 428 -10.41 -5.94 -14.70
N GLN A 429 -10.27 -4.64 -14.88
CA GLN A 429 -11.14 -3.63 -14.30
C GLN A 429 -11.62 -2.68 -15.40
N ILE A 430 -12.91 -2.39 -15.39
CA ILE A 430 -13.51 -1.31 -16.19
C ILE A 430 -14.08 -0.28 -15.22
N ILE A 431 -13.77 0.98 -15.46
CA ILE A 431 -14.19 2.11 -14.65
C ILE A 431 -14.95 3.09 -15.52
N PHE A 432 -16.18 3.42 -15.12
CA PHE A 432 -16.87 4.60 -15.60
C PHE A 432 -16.90 5.62 -14.48
N SER A 433 -16.29 6.78 -14.69
CA SER A 433 -16.22 7.84 -13.70
C SER A 433 -17.04 9.05 -14.13
N GLY A 434 -17.56 9.77 -13.15
CA GLY A 434 -18.32 10.99 -13.34
C GLY A 434 -18.05 11.99 -12.23
N SER A 435 -18.06 13.27 -12.56
CA SER A 435 -18.07 14.33 -11.55
C SER A 435 -18.95 15.50 -11.95
N LEU A 436 -19.51 16.14 -10.94
CA LEU A 436 -20.30 17.37 -11.05
C LEU A 436 -19.74 18.39 -10.04
N GLN A 437 -19.75 19.66 -10.41
CA GLN A 437 -19.40 20.76 -9.53
C GLN A 437 -20.54 21.78 -9.55
N PRO A 438 -21.66 21.52 -8.82
CA PRO A 438 -22.83 22.40 -8.79
C PRO A 438 -22.54 23.80 -8.24
N MET A 439 -21.52 23.91 -7.37
CA MET A 439 -21.03 25.16 -6.79
C MET A 439 -19.51 25.09 -6.72
N ASP A 440 -18.82 26.23 -6.66
CA ASP A 440 -17.35 26.21 -6.60
C ASP A 440 -16.83 25.46 -5.37
N SER A 441 -17.56 25.50 -4.25
CA SER A 441 -17.24 24.80 -3.00
C SER A 441 -17.78 23.38 -2.88
N ILE A 442 -18.61 22.89 -3.83
CA ILE A 442 -19.19 21.54 -3.74
C ILE A 442 -18.82 20.74 -4.97
N LYS A 443 -18.18 19.59 -4.74
CA LYS A 443 -17.86 18.61 -5.77
C LYS A 443 -18.54 17.28 -5.46
N LEU A 444 -19.21 16.72 -6.45
CA LEU A 444 -19.79 15.38 -6.42
C LEU A 444 -19.00 14.48 -7.37
N THR A 445 -18.72 13.26 -6.95
CA THR A 445 -18.02 12.26 -7.74
C THR A 445 -18.76 10.94 -7.69
N GLY A 446 -18.62 10.12 -8.73
CA GLY A 446 -19.07 8.75 -8.69
C GLY A 446 -18.31 7.87 -9.68
N ASN A 447 -18.06 6.63 -9.26
CA ASN A 447 -17.41 5.60 -10.07
C ASN A 447 -18.28 4.36 -10.10
N LEU A 448 -18.38 3.74 -11.28
CA LEU A 448 -18.86 2.37 -11.45
C LEU A 448 -17.67 1.52 -11.87
N ASN A 449 -17.24 0.64 -10.98
CA ASN A 449 -16.13 -0.27 -11.19
C ASN A 449 -16.67 -1.68 -11.46
N MET A 450 -16.13 -2.38 -12.45
CA MET A 450 -16.48 -3.77 -12.75
C MET A 450 -15.20 -4.60 -12.82
N PHE A 451 -15.19 -5.77 -12.17
CA PHE A 451 -13.99 -6.57 -11.97
C PHE A 451 -14.14 -7.99 -12.51
N TRP A 452 -13.08 -8.53 -13.12
CA TRP A 452 -12.98 -9.93 -13.53
C TRP A 452 -11.62 -10.50 -13.19
N ASN A 453 -11.57 -11.77 -12.80
CA ASN A 453 -10.31 -12.51 -12.69
C ASN A 453 -9.88 -13.00 -14.07
N GLN A 454 -8.62 -12.76 -14.43
CA GLN A 454 -8.06 -13.25 -15.70
C GLN A 454 -7.93 -14.79 -15.68
N GLU A 455 -7.30 -15.31 -14.63
CA GLU A 455 -7.02 -16.71 -14.38
C GLU A 455 -7.81 -17.21 -13.17
N ALA A 456 -8.00 -18.53 -13.12
CA ALA A 456 -8.51 -19.19 -11.92
C ALA A 456 -7.52 -19.02 -10.75
N TYR A 457 -8.00 -19.16 -9.53
CA TYR A 457 -7.18 -18.97 -8.35
C TYR A 457 -6.98 -20.28 -7.53
N ASP A 458 -7.91 -21.24 -7.59
CA ASP A 458 -7.75 -22.61 -7.04
C ASP A 458 -8.02 -23.67 -8.13
N SER A 459 -7.17 -24.70 -8.21
CA SER A 459 -7.31 -25.84 -9.12
C SER A 459 -8.42 -26.81 -8.72
N ARG A 460 -8.92 -26.76 -7.47
CA ARG A 460 -9.92 -27.68 -6.91
C ARG A 460 -11.36 -27.21 -7.06
N THR A 461 -11.57 -25.91 -7.25
CA THR A 461 -12.89 -25.28 -7.38
C THR A 461 -12.87 -24.34 -8.59
N MET A 462 -13.30 -24.85 -9.74
CA MET A 462 -13.21 -24.19 -11.06
C MET A 462 -14.06 -22.90 -11.20
N LYS A 463 -14.71 -22.41 -10.13
CA LYS A 463 -15.45 -21.13 -10.09
C LYS A 463 -14.61 -19.91 -9.69
N SER A 464 -13.29 -19.99 -9.80
CA SER A 464 -12.37 -18.93 -9.36
C SER A 464 -11.91 -17.96 -10.47
N ARG A 465 -12.43 -18.12 -11.69
CA ARG A 465 -12.22 -17.25 -12.86
C ARG A 465 -13.54 -16.62 -13.27
N GLY A 466 -13.51 -15.39 -13.81
CA GLY A 466 -14.69 -14.73 -14.34
C GLY A 466 -15.08 -13.50 -13.55
N TYR A 467 -16.37 -13.14 -13.59
CA TYR A 467 -16.87 -11.89 -13.05
C TYR A 467 -16.81 -11.85 -11.53
N VAL A 468 -15.98 -10.95 -11.01
CA VAL A 468 -15.73 -10.79 -9.58
C VAL A 468 -16.83 -9.97 -8.93
N GLY A 469 -17.30 -8.93 -9.59
CA GLY A 469 -18.36 -8.08 -9.04
C GLY A 469 -18.36 -6.68 -9.63
N THR A 470 -19.28 -5.88 -9.13
CA THR A 470 -19.40 -4.45 -9.45
C THR A 470 -19.34 -3.65 -8.17
N GLU A 471 -18.66 -2.52 -8.21
CA GLU A 471 -18.66 -1.53 -7.13
C GLU A 471 -19.20 -0.20 -7.63
N ILE A 472 -20.03 0.43 -6.81
CA ILE A 472 -20.46 1.81 -7.01
C ILE A 472 -19.89 2.63 -5.87
N ASP A 473 -19.08 3.62 -6.22
CA ASP A 473 -18.53 4.59 -5.29
C ASP A 473 -19.16 5.95 -5.57
N VAL A 474 -19.57 6.65 -4.53
CA VAL A 474 -20.10 8.02 -4.62
C VAL A 474 -19.43 8.88 -3.57
N GLY A 475 -19.12 10.12 -3.93
CA GLY A 475 -18.45 11.06 -3.06
C GLY A 475 -19.05 12.45 -3.15
N ALA A 476 -19.04 13.16 -2.03
CA ALA A 476 -19.31 14.59 -1.98
C ALA A 476 -18.23 15.28 -1.14
N THR A 477 -17.64 16.34 -1.67
CA THR A 477 -16.72 17.22 -0.96
C THR A 477 -17.32 18.61 -0.87
N TRP A 478 -17.27 19.20 0.31
CA TRP A 478 -17.66 20.58 0.58
C TRP A 478 -16.49 21.34 1.21
N ASP A 479 -15.98 22.32 0.47
CA ASP A 479 -14.98 23.27 0.95
C ASP A 479 -15.70 24.36 1.76
N TYR A 480 -15.68 24.23 3.08
CA TYR A 480 -16.33 25.18 3.99
C TYR A 480 -15.59 26.52 4.01
N THR A 481 -14.26 26.45 4.01
CA THR A 481 -13.33 27.59 3.87
C THR A 481 -12.12 27.15 3.03
N GLU A 482 -11.14 28.02 2.83
CA GLU A 482 -9.88 27.67 2.14
C GLU A 482 -9.09 26.57 2.87
N ASP A 483 -9.23 26.48 4.20
CA ASP A 483 -8.45 25.59 5.05
C ASP A 483 -9.27 24.41 5.60
N VAL A 484 -10.60 24.43 5.46
CA VAL A 484 -11.51 23.45 6.08
C VAL A 484 -12.42 22.83 5.04
N SER A 485 -12.38 21.50 4.95
CA SER A 485 -13.23 20.72 4.05
C SER A 485 -13.95 19.59 4.79
N PHE A 486 -15.15 19.28 4.31
CA PHE A 486 -15.92 18.11 4.70
C PHE A 486 -16.02 17.17 3.50
N ASN A 487 -15.88 15.87 3.74
CA ASN A 487 -16.03 14.86 2.70
C ASN A 487 -16.89 13.71 3.22
N ILE A 488 -17.75 13.18 2.36
CA ILE A 488 -18.39 11.89 2.55
C ILE A 488 -18.13 11.05 1.30
N VAL A 489 -17.71 9.81 1.51
CA VAL A 489 -17.59 8.80 0.46
C VAL A 489 -18.35 7.55 0.90
N GLY A 490 -19.05 6.92 -0.04
CA GLY A 490 -19.77 5.67 0.16
C GLY A 490 -19.51 4.72 -1.00
N GLY A 491 -19.20 3.47 -0.69
CA GLY A 491 -18.99 2.40 -1.64
C GLY A 491 -19.95 1.25 -1.38
N TRP A 492 -20.39 0.60 -2.46
CA TRP A 492 -21.17 -0.64 -2.39
C TRP A 492 -20.63 -1.64 -3.40
N PHE A 493 -20.04 -2.73 -2.91
CA PHE A 493 -19.58 -3.83 -3.74
C PHE A 493 -20.62 -4.95 -3.77
N VAL A 494 -21.07 -5.29 -4.97
CA VAL A 494 -21.98 -6.40 -5.24
C VAL A 494 -21.17 -7.58 -5.78
N PRO A 495 -21.04 -8.68 -5.00
CA PRO A 495 -20.31 -9.88 -5.39
C PRO A 495 -20.87 -10.53 -6.66
N GLY A 496 -19.98 -10.87 -7.58
CA GLY A 496 -20.24 -11.61 -8.81
C GLY A 496 -20.06 -13.13 -8.65
N ASP A 497 -20.06 -13.83 -9.79
CA ASP A 497 -20.12 -15.30 -9.88
C ASP A 497 -19.01 -16.03 -9.13
N VAL A 498 -17.82 -15.40 -8.99
CA VAL A 498 -16.67 -16.02 -8.31
C VAL A 498 -16.92 -16.33 -6.83
N TYR A 499 -17.92 -15.69 -6.23
CA TYR A 499 -18.26 -15.86 -4.82
C TYR A 499 -19.40 -16.87 -4.59
N TYR A 500 -20.02 -17.40 -5.67
CA TYR A 500 -21.11 -18.36 -5.56
C TYR A 500 -20.59 -19.79 -5.74
N LEU A 501 -20.61 -20.62 -4.68
CA LEU A 501 -20.20 -22.03 -4.79
C LEU A 501 -21.14 -22.83 -5.71
N ASP A 502 -20.59 -23.80 -6.45
CA ASP A 502 -21.40 -24.78 -7.20
C ASP A 502 -21.83 -25.94 -6.30
N ASN A 503 -23.14 -26.20 -6.29
CA ASN A 503 -23.80 -27.19 -5.43
C ASN A 503 -23.43 -28.66 -5.77
N ALA A 504 -22.73 -28.90 -6.89
CA ALA A 504 -22.56 -30.25 -7.44
C ALA A 504 -21.52 -31.13 -6.72
N ASN A 505 -20.56 -30.55 -6.00
CA ASN A 505 -19.44 -31.30 -5.39
C ASN A 505 -19.38 -31.22 -3.85
N ASN A 506 -20.30 -30.49 -3.21
CA ASN A 506 -20.25 -30.26 -1.77
C ASN A 506 -21.31 -31.12 -1.07
N ASN A 507 -20.84 -32.09 -0.27
CA ASN A 507 -21.59 -33.05 0.55
C ASN A 507 -22.65 -32.42 1.49
N GLY A 508 -23.69 -31.75 0.98
CA GLY A 508 -24.76 -31.13 1.77
C GLY A 508 -24.37 -29.85 2.52
N MET A 509 -23.26 -29.18 2.16
CA MET A 509 -22.92 -27.86 2.72
C MET A 509 -23.87 -26.79 2.17
N ALA A 510 -24.30 -25.86 3.03
CA ALA A 510 -25.25 -24.81 2.68
C ALA A 510 -24.78 -23.97 1.48
N VAL A 511 -25.71 -23.65 0.59
CA VAL A 511 -25.51 -22.69 -0.50
C VAL A 511 -25.30 -21.30 0.11
N PHE A 512 -24.11 -20.73 -0.08
CA PHE A 512 -23.82 -19.37 0.37
C PHE A 512 -24.24 -18.36 -0.71
N THR A 513 -25.04 -17.39 -0.30
CA THR A 513 -25.40 -16.22 -1.11
C THR A 513 -24.66 -15.02 -0.56
N PRO A 514 -23.61 -14.52 -1.25
CA PRO A 514 -22.86 -13.38 -0.76
C PRO A 514 -23.76 -12.13 -0.76
N SER A 515 -23.66 -11.32 0.31
CA SER A 515 -24.35 -10.04 0.43
C SER A 515 -23.46 -8.91 -0.08
N ALA A 516 -24.03 -7.74 -0.40
CA ALA A 516 -23.25 -6.58 -0.79
C ALA A 516 -22.39 -6.08 0.38
N ALA A 517 -21.14 -5.70 0.13
CA ALA A 517 -20.30 -5.02 1.12
C ALA A 517 -20.51 -3.50 1.01
N THR A 518 -20.52 -2.82 2.15
CA THR A 518 -20.73 -1.38 2.25
C THR A 518 -19.62 -0.75 3.08
N ASP A 519 -19.10 0.38 2.62
CA ASP A 519 -18.21 1.24 3.38
C ASP A 519 -18.66 2.70 3.20
N VAL A 520 -18.85 3.41 4.29
CA VAL A 520 -19.20 4.82 4.30
C VAL A 520 -18.26 5.54 5.24
N VAL A 521 -17.56 6.53 4.70
CA VAL A 521 -16.58 7.33 5.44
C VAL A 521 -16.96 8.79 5.35
N GLY A 522 -17.34 9.36 6.49
CA GLY A 522 -17.46 10.80 6.66
C GLY A 522 -16.17 11.37 7.22
N SER A 523 -15.73 12.54 6.77
CA SER A 523 -14.50 13.17 7.24
C SER A 523 -14.57 14.68 7.28
N VAL A 524 -13.78 15.26 8.18
CA VAL A 524 -13.43 16.68 8.22
C VAL A 524 -11.92 16.80 8.19
N LYS A 525 -11.41 17.70 7.36
CA LYS A 525 -9.99 18.02 7.26
C LYS A 525 -9.77 19.51 7.49
N VAL A 526 -8.77 19.84 8.30
CA VAL A 526 -8.25 21.18 8.50
C VAL A 526 -6.78 21.21 8.09
N SER A 527 -6.41 22.12 7.20
CA SER A 527 -5.02 22.39 6.82
C SER A 527 -4.58 23.73 7.42
N PHE A 528 -3.31 23.87 7.82
CA PHE A 528 -2.79 25.12 8.40
C PHE A 528 -1.29 25.33 8.11
#